data_AF-A0A1L9PM14-F1
#
_entry.id   AF-A0A1L9PM14-F1
#
_cell.length_a   1.000
_cell.length_b   1.000
_cell.length_c   1.000
_cell.angle_alpha   90.00
_cell.angle_beta   90.00
_cell.angle_gamma   90.00
#
_symmetry.space_group_name_H-M   'P 1'
#
loop_
_entity.id
_entity.type
_entity.pdbx_description
1 polymer ?
#
loop_
_entity_poly.entity_id
_entity_poly.type
_entity_poly.pdbx_seq_one_letter_code
_entity_poly.pdbx_strand_id
1 'polypeptide(L)'
;MQLPSLLVGALLALGIHAAPVTEGTDQSPASDGNSLFQRDSGQLCRILYSTHVNCRTGPGTNYKSVVGLNKEYTRGYWFTCVKSGECITLNGAVNCGWDYFEEDRCYVNGHYTDGSCTLAKLGRC
;
A
#
# COMPACT_ATOMS: atom_id res chain seq x y z
N MET A 1 -16.13 83.73 -24.62
CA MET A 1 -15.15 82.89 -23.89
C MET A 1 -14.89 81.67 -24.77
N GLN A 2 -13.85 81.66 -25.61
CA GLN A 2 -12.44 81.31 -25.32
C GLN A 2 -12.32 79.88 -24.74
N LEU A 3 -11.97 78.85 -25.55
CA LEU A 3 -10.61 78.39 -25.97
C LEU A 3 -9.97 77.43 -24.92
N PRO A 4 -9.04 76.50 -25.29
CA PRO A 4 -9.29 75.13 -25.77
C PRO A 4 -8.30 74.10 -25.13
N SER A 5 -7.96 73.02 -25.87
CA SER A 5 -6.70 72.22 -25.79
C SER A 5 -6.62 71.12 -24.71
N LEU A 6 -6.01 69.95 -24.89
CA LEU A 6 -4.92 69.43 -25.76
C LEU A 6 -5.09 67.89 -25.95
N LEU A 7 -4.83 67.34 -27.16
CA LEU A 7 -3.69 66.45 -27.56
C LEU A 7 -3.57 65.13 -26.75
N VAL A 8 -3.42 63.91 -27.30
CA VAL A 8 -2.37 63.30 -28.16
C VAL A 8 -2.96 61.92 -28.56
N GLY A 9 -2.98 61.40 -29.79
CA GLY A 9 -1.85 60.99 -30.62
C GLY A 9 -1.41 59.54 -30.30
N ALA A 10 -1.61 58.60 -31.24
CA ALA A 10 -0.68 57.51 -31.61
C ALA A 10 -1.44 56.32 -32.23
N LEU A 11 -1.31 56.19 -33.55
CA LEU A 11 -1.37 54.91 -34.24
C LEU A 11 -0.14 54.09 -33.85
N LEU A 12 -0.34 52.86 -33.36
CA LEU A 12 0.66 51.80 -33.49
C LEU A 12 0.01 50.61 -34.19
N ALA A 13 0.51 50.33 -35.40
CA ALA A 13 0.26 49.09 -36.09
C ALA A 13 1.38 48.08 -35.77
N LEU A 14 0.99 46.80 -35.83
CA LEU A 14 1.80 45.59 -36.06
C LEU A 14 2.65 45.03 -34.91
N GLY A 15 2.32 43.77 -34.59
CA GLY A 15 3.15 42.90 -33.78
C GLY A 15 2.46 41.59 -33.42
N ILE A 16 1.89 40.85 -34.40
CA ILE A 16 1.56 39.44 -34.19
C ILE A 16 2.85 38.63 -34.10
N HIS A 17 3.47 38.57 -32.92
CA HIS A 17 4.49 37.58 -32.66
C HIS A 17 3.78 36.30 -32.22
N ALA A 18 3.68 35.34 -33.13
CA ALA A 18 3.41 33.96 -32.76
C ALA A 18 4.62 33.48 -31.95
N ALA A 19 4.52 33.55 -30.63
CA ALA A 19 5.45 32.84 -29.76
C ALA A 19 5.24 31.34 -30.01
N PRO A 20 6.29 30.55 -30.26
CA PRO A 20 6.16 29.11 -30.22
C PRO A 20 5.66 28.76 -28.82
N VAL A 21 4.51 28.08 -28.76
CA VAL A 21 4.03 27.48 -27.51
C VAL A 21 5.08 26.44 -27.17
N THR A 22 5.90 26.71 -26.16
CA THR A 22 6.74 25.70 -25.55
C THR A 22 5.79 24.62 -25.05
N GLU A 23 5.68 23.51 -25.78
CA GLU A 23 5.10 22.26 -25.27
C GLU A 23 6.01 21.79 -24.13
N GLY A 24 5.84 22.38 -22.97
CA GLY A 24 6.23 21.79 -21.71
C GLY A 24 5.31 20.59 -21.53
N THR A 25 5.77 19.43 -21.99
CA THR A 25 5.20 18.13 -21.63
C THR A 25 5.45 17.91 -20.14
N ASP A 26 4.73 18.65 -19.28
CA ASP A 26 4.46 18.25 -17.91
C ASP A 26 3.44 17.11 -17.98
N GLN A 27 3.88 15.98 -18.51
CA GLN A 27 3.26 14.70 -18.23
C GLN A 27 3.38 14.52 -16.71
N SER A 28 2.28 14.82 -16.01
CA SER A 28 2.06 14.29 -14.68
C SER A 28 2.47 12.82 -14.71
N PRO A 29 3.33 12.33 -13.79
CA PRO A 29 3.72 10.94 -13.81
C PRO A 29 2.44 10.12 -13.82
N ALA A 30 2.27 9.26 -14.82
CA ALA A 30 1.18 8.32 -14.86
C ALA A 30 1.24 7.56 -13.53
N SER A 31 0.30 7.86 -12.63
CA SER A 31 0.18 7.15 -11.38
C SER A 31 0.00 5.69 -11.76
N ASP A 32 1.02 4.88 -11.44
CA ASP A 32 0.95 3.44 -11.59
C ASP A 32 -0.34 3.01 -10.90
N GLY A 33 -1.30 2.48 -11.66
CA GLY A 33 -2.63 2.14 -11.14
C GLY A 33 -2.56 1.18 -9.96
N ASN A 34 -1.42 0.51 -9.77
CA ASN A 34 -1.13 -0.34 -8.63
C ASN A 34 -0.96 0.44 -7.30
N SER A 35 -0.49 1.69 -7.35
CA SER A 35 -0.32 2.55 -6.17
C SER A 35 -1.65 3.05 -5.59
N LEU A 36 -2.70 3.15 -6.41
CA LEU A 36 -4.06 3.51 -5.95
C LEU A 36 -4.75 2.38 -5.18
N PHE A 37 -4.26 1.15 -5.33
CA PHE A 37 -4.71 -0.02 -4.57
C PHE A 37 -3.65 -0.53 -3.59
N GLN A 38 -2.50 0.16 -3.49
CA GLN A 38 -1.49 -0.15 -2.50
C GLN A 38 -2.06 0.25 -1.16
N ARG A 39 -2.62 -0.74 -0.47
CA ARG A 39 -3.11 -0.55 0.89
C ARG A 39 -1.87 -0.34 1.75
N ASP A 40 -1.58 0.91 2.09
CA ASP A 40 -0.60 1.30 3.13
C ASP A 40 -0.95 0.76 4.53
N SER A 41 -1.82 -0.24 4.64
CA SER A 41 -2.45 -0.64 5.89
C SER A 41 -2.27 -2.12 6.12
N GLY A 42 -1.19 -2.43 6.84
CA GLY A 42 -1.23 -3.59 7.72
C GLY A 42 -2.44 -3.53 8.66
N GLN A 43 -2.72 -4.64 9.33
CA GLN A 43 -3.84 -4.77 10.23
C GLN A 43 -3.35 -5.39 11.54
N LEU A 44 -3.97 -4.98 12.64
CA LEU A 44 -3.85 -5.69 13.91
C LEU A 44 -4.70 -6.96 13.84
N CYS A 45 -4.03 -8.12 13.84
CA CYS A 45 -4.69 -9.42 13.84
C CYS A 45 -4.36 -10.19 15.11
N ARG A 46 -5.32 -10.99 15.60
CA ARG A 46 -5.09 -11.87 16.75
C ARG A 46 -4.70 -13.26 16.32
N ILE A 47 -3.94 -13.93 17.18
CA ILE A 47 -3.68 -15.36 17.07
C ILE A 47 -4.86 -16.16 17.63
N LEU A 48 -5.30 -17.17 16.89
CA LEU A 48 -6.40 -18.05 17.22
C LEU A 48 -5.93 -19.38 17.81
N TYR A 49 -6.79 -19.97 18.65
CA TYR A 49 -6.77 -21.35 19.17
C TYR A 49 -5.54 -21.77 19.99
N SER A 50 -4.34 -21.59 19.46
CA SER A 50 -3.08 -22.00 20.07
C SER A 50 -2.57 -20.98 21.09
N THR A 51 -2.00 -21.46 22.19
CA THR A 51 -1.21 -20.64 23.12
C THR A 51 0.12 -20.21 22.52
N HIS A 52 0.58 -20.89 21.46
CA HIS A 52 1.87 -20.60 20.83
C HIS A 52 1.85 -20.96 19.34
N VAL A 53 2.18 -20.01 18.48
CA VAL A 53 2.27 -20.19 17.03
C VAL A 53 3.64 -19.74 16.55
N ASN A 54 4.36 -20.64 15.88
CA ASN A 54 5.67 -20.35 15.33
C ASN A 54 5.56 -19.33 14.18
N CYS A 55 6.18 -18.17 14.35
CA CYS A 55 6.42 -17.21 13.29
C CYS A 55 7.77 -17.52 12.63
N ARG A 56 7.75 -17.79 11.33
CA ARG A 56 8.88 -18.42 10.64
C ARG A 56 9.53 -17.48 9.62
N THR A 57 10.80 -17.68 9.32
CA THR A 57 11.55 -16.83 8.37
C THR A 57 11.03 -16.90 6.92
N GLY A 58 10.13 -17.83 6.61
CA GLY A 58 9.50 -17.95 5.30
C GLY A 58 8.16 -18.68 5.37
N PRO A 59 7.43 -18.72 4.24
CA PRO A 59 6.05 -19.20 4.18
C PRO A 59 5.99 -20.73 4.11
N GLY A 60 6.43 -21.40 5.18
CA GLY A 60 6.47 -22.86 5.29
C GLY A 60 6.94 -23.34 6.65
N THR A 61 6.56 -24.55 7.04
CA THR A 61 6.91 -25.20 8.30
C THR A 61 8.37 -25.65 8.36
N ASN A 62 9.02 -25.83 7.21
CA ASN A 62 10.44 -26.11 7.08
C ASN A 62 11.34 -24.88 7.34
N TYR A 63 10.78 -23.67 7.39
CA TYR A 63 11.53 -22.47 7.73
C TYR A 63 11.75 -22.36 9.25
N LYS A 64 12.88 -21.76 9.63
CA LYS A 64 13.27 -21.54 11.02
C LYS A 64 12.20 -20.69 11.75
N SER A 65 11.83 -21.10 12.97
CA SER A 65 11.03 -20.27 13.88
C SER A 65 11.89 -19.14 14.47
N VAL A 66 11.41 -17.90 14.39
CA VAL A 66 12.07 -16.69 14.91
C VAL A 66 11.52 -16.35 16.29
N VAL A 67 10.20 -16.33 16.39
CA VAL A 67 9.45 -15.99 17.60
C VAL A 67 8.17 -16.82 17.64
N GLY A 68 7.61 -17.00 18.83
CA GLY A 68 6.28 -17.57 18.99
C GLY A 68 5.27 -16.52 19.39
N LEU A 69 4.16 -16.45 18.65
CA LEU A 69 3.06 -15.54 18.92
C LEU A 69 1.97 -16.24 19.76
N ASN A 70 1.30 -15.50 20.65
CA ASN A 70 0.36 -16.05 21.63
C ASN A 70 -1.02 -15.38 21.51
N LYS A 71 -2.09 -16.17 21.59
CA LYS A 71 -3.49 -15.71 21.62
C LYS A 71 -3.83 -14.77 22.78
N GLU A 72 -3.09 -14.83 23.88
CA GLU A 72 -3.26 -13.95 25.05
C GLU A 72 -2.90 -12.50 24.74
N TYR A 73 -2.16 -12.25 23.65
CA TYR A 73 -1.87 -10.90 23.18
C TYR A 73 -3.07 -10.30 22.43
N THR A 74 -4.09 -9.91 23.20
CA THR A 74 -5.40 -9.48 22.68
C THR A 74 -5.40 -8.14 21.96
N ARG A 75 -4.32 -7.35 22.05
CA ARG A 75 -4.16 -6.11 21.26
C ARG A 75 -3.87 -6.37 19.78
N GLY A 76 -3.48 -7.59 19.43
CA GLY A 76 -3.17 -8.01 18.06
C GLY A 76 -1.73 -7.68 17.64
N TYR A 77 -1.26 -8.41 16.65
CA TYR A 77 0.04 -8.25 16.01
C TYR A 77 -0.16 -7.54 14.67
N TRP A 78 0.79 -6.68 14.29
CA TRP A 78 0.70 -5.90 13.06
C TRP A 78 1.21 -6.71 11.86
N PHE A 79 0.28 -7.24 11.07
CA PHE A 79 0.59 -7.95 9.84
C PHE A 79 0.39 -7.06 8.63
N THR A 80 1.25 -7.14 7.62
CA THR A 80 1.26 -6.17 6.51
C THR A 80 0.84 -6.76 5.16
N CYS A 81 1.10 -8.03 4.89
CA CYS A 81 0.75 -8.66 3.61
C CYS A 81 0.62 -10.20 3.76
N VAL A 82 0.05 -10.86 2.74
CA VAL A 82 -0.03 -12.34 2.66
C VAL A 82 0.86 -12.86 1.54
N LYS A 83 1.70 -13.85 1.85
CA LYS A 83 2.52 -14.58 0.87
C LYS A 83 2.03 -16.00 0.70
N SER A 84 1.92 -16.49 -0.53
CA SER A 84 1.66 -17.91 -0.79
C SER A 84 2.87 -18.76 -0.41
N GLY A 85 2.63 -19.95 0.15
CA GLY A 85 3.67 -20.92 0.47
C GLY A 85 3.13 -22.31 0.73
N GLU A 86 3.72 -23.03 1.69
CA GLU A 86 3.26 -24.37 2.06
C GLU A 86 1.78 -24.33 2.49
N CYS A 87 0.96 -25.19 1.88
CA CYS A 87 -0.43 -25.35 2.26
C CYS A 87 -0.52 -26.21 3.53
N ILE A 88 -1.12 -25.64 4.57
CA ILE A 88 -1.39 -26.36 5.82
C ILE A 88 -2.83 -26.82 5.78
N THR A 89 -3.08 -28.07 6.18
CA THR A 89 -4.43 -28.62 6.33
C THR A 89 -4.72 -28.84 7.81
N LEU A 90 -5.71 -28.13 8.35
CA LEU A 90 -6.19 -28.32 9.72
C LEU A 90 -7.69 -28.62 9.68
N ASN A 91 -8.10 -29.74 10.30
CA ASN A 91 -9.50 -30.17 10.37
C ASN A 91 -10.20 -30.21 8.99
N GLY A 92 -9.47 -30.60 7.94
CA GLY A 92 -9.98 -30.66 6.56
C GLY A 92 -10.03 -29.33 5.81
N ALA A 93 -9.77 -28.20 6.47
CA ALA A 93 -9.62 -26.91 5.81
C ALA A 93 -8.16 -26.69 5.39
N VAL A 94 -7.95 -26.11 4.22
CA VAL A 94 -6.62 -25.83 3.65
C VAL A 94 -6.36 -24.33 3.62
N ASN A 95 -5.19 -23.90 4.08
CA ASN A 95 -4.72 -22.52 3.93
C ASN A 95 -3.26 -22.50 3.47
N CYS A 96 -3.02 -21.89 2.30
CA CYS A 96 -1.70 -21.73 1.71
C CYS A 96 -1.13 -20.31 1.86
N GLY A 97 -1.86 -19.42 2.53
CA GLY A 97 -1.47 -18.06 2.83
C GLY A 97 -0.68 -17.96 4.12
N TRP A 98 0.36 -17.15 4.08
CA TRP A 98 1.24 -16.87 5.21
C TRP A 98 1.30 -15.37 5.43
N ASP A 99 0.72 -14.92 6.54
CA ASP A 99 0.63 -13.52 6.93
C ASP A 99 1.99 -13.05 7.44
N TYR A 100 2.48 -11.93 6.92
CA TYR A 100 3.78 -11.37 7.25
C TYR A 100 3.68 -10.42 8.44
N PHE A 101 4.35 -10.77 9.54
CA PHE A 101 4.47 -9.98 10.76
C PHE A 101 5.71 -9.09 10.66
N GLU A 102 5.48 -7.77 10.64
CA GLU A 102 6.51 -6.78 10.31
C GLU A 102 7.62 -6.70 11.38
N GLU A 103 7.24 -6.73 12.66
CA GLU A 103 8.14 -6.47 13.79
C GLU A 103 9.33 -7.45 13.83
N ASP A 104 9.05 -8.74 13.67
CA ASP A 104 10.07 -9.80 13.66
C ASP A 104 10.40 -10.32 12.25
N ARG A 105 9.83 -9.70 11.22
CA ARG A 105 10.04 -10.03 9.80
C ARG A 105 9.86 -11.53 9.52
N CYS A 106 8.73 -12.06 9.96
CA CYS A 106 8.44 -13.49 9.90
C CYS A 106 6.99 -13.75 9.46
N TYR A 107 6.65 -15.01 9.23
CA TYR A 107 5.41 -15.43 8.62
C TYR A 107 4.65 -16.40 9.51
N VAL A 108 3.33 -16.23 9.59
CA VAL A 108 2.41 -17.15 10.26
C VAL A 108 1.37 -17.63 9.26
N ASN A 109 1.09 -18.94 9.23
CA ASN A 109 0.04 -19.45 8.35
C ASN A 109 -1.33 -18.90 8.76
N GLY A 110 -2.15 -18.47 7.78
CA GLY A 110 -3.43 -17.81 8.01
C GLY A 110 -4.49 -18.67 8.71
N HIS A 111 -4.26 -19.96 8.95
CA HIS A 111 -5.10 -20.74 9.87
C HIS A 111 -5.06 -20.24 11.31
N TYR A 112 -3.97 -19.59 11.69
CA TYR A 112 -3.72 -19.18 13.07
C TYR A 112 -4.05 -17.72 13.33
N THR A 113 -4.42 -16.95 12.31
CA THR A 113 -4.77 -15.53 12.44
C THR A 113 -6.28 -15.36 12.33
N ASP A 114 -6.82 -14.32 12.97
CA ASP A 114 -8.23 -13.99 12.87
C ASP A 114 -8.61 -13.43 11.49
N GLY A 115 -9.91 -13.27 11.25
CA GLY A 115 -10.43 -12.76 9.96
C GLY A 115 -10.04 -11.32 9.62
N SER A 116 -9.25 -10.63 10.45
CA SER A 116 -8.60 -9.35 10.12
C SER A 116 -7.39 -9.55 9.20
N CYS A 117 -6.76 -10.72 9.26
CA CYS A 117 -5.65 -11.13 8.43
C CYS A 117 -6.14 -12.01 7.28
N THR A 118 -6.61 -11.38 6.22
CA THR A 118 -6.97 -12.09 4.98
C THR A 118 -6.24 -11.47 3.81
N LEU A 119 -6.05 -12.25 2.74
CA LEU A 119 -5.55 -11.73 1.46
C LEU A 119 -6.33 -10.49 1.00
N ALA A 120 -7.65 -10.49 1.21
CA ALA A 120 -8.53 -9.39 0.85
C ALA A 120 -8.35 -8.14 1.71
N LYS A 121 -7.76 -8.22 2.92
CA LYS A 121 -7.50 -7.08 3.80
C LYS A 121 -6.05 -6.61 3.72
N LEU A 122 -5.10 -7.53 3.79
CA LEU A 122 -3.66 -7.25 3.79
C LEU A 122 -3.07 -7.06 2.40
N GLY A 123 -3.67 -7.66 1.36
CA GLY A 123 -3.05 -7.71 0.04
C GLY A 123 -1.92 -8.74 -0.05
N ARG A 124 -1.30 -8.81 -1.23
CA ARG A 124 -0.18 -9.73 -1.50
C ARG A 124 1.14 -9.11 -1.07
N CYS A 125 2.01 -9.92 -0.49
CA CYS A 125 3.43 -9.75 -0.68
C CYS A 125 3.78 -10.23 -2.11
#